data_AF-A0A7C7RZK5-F1
#
_entry.id   AF-A0A7C7RZK5-F1
#
_cell.length_a   1.000
_cell.length_b   1.000
_cell.length_c   1.000
_cell.angle_alpha   90.00
_cell.angle_beta   90.00
_cell.angle_gamma   90.00
#
_symmetry.space_group_name_H-M   'P 1'
#
loop_
_entity.id
_entity.type
_entity.pdbx_description
1 polymer ?
#
loop_
_entity_poly.entity_id
_entity_poly.type
_entity_poly.pdbx_seq_one_letter_code
_entity_poly.pdbx_strand_id
1 'polypeptide(L)'
;MKKLLLLTLTSLILTVGCGGEKEDAKTTESAGNATIIAEGPLPLPEGSNAEANGHNEEGISHYKEGHYDVALKHFQQAAAEDSSLGEVHYNEAISLDKLGKHGEATEHFKMAQEKANGNKSILESKILLSHVQ
;
A
#
# COMPACT_ATOMS: atom_id res chain seq x y z
N MET A 1 1.08 -20.08 59.75
CA MET A 1 -0.17 -20.75 60.20
C MET A 1 -1.17 -19.68 60.63
N LYS A 2 -2.40 -19.73 60.08
CA LYS A 2 -3.64 -19.05 60.55
C LYS A 2 -3.67 -17.53 60.30
N LYS A 3 -4.70 -16.86 59.75
CA LYS A 3 -6.05 -17.12 59.21
C LYS A 3 -6.40 -15.83 58.42
N LEU A 4 -6.82 -15.91 57.15
CA LEU A 4 -8.22 -15.83 56.70
C LEU A 4 -9.02 -14.64 57.28
N LEU A 5 -9.33 -13.64 56.45
CA LEU A 5 -10.67 -13.08 56.37
C LEU A 5 -10.93 -12.39 55.02
N LEU A 6 -11.92 -12.93 54.31
CA LEU A 6 -12.55 -12.35 53.13
C LEU A 6 -13.16 -10.99 53.45
N LEU A 7 -13.03 -10.04 52.52
CA LEU A 7 -14.06 -9.02 52.29
C LEU A 7 -14.35 -8.99 50.79
N THR A 8 -15.45 -9.65 50.44
CA THR A 8 -16.11 -9.55 49.14
C THR A 8 -16.84 -8.22 49.09
N LEU A 9 -16.57 -7.40 48.06
CA LEU A 9 -17.61 -6.52 47.54
C LEU A 9 -17.53 -6.48 46.02
N THR A 10 -18.58 -7.03 45.44
CA THR A 10 -18.88 -7.18 44.03
C THR A 10 -19.15 -5.86 43.34
N SER A 11 -18.60 -5.75 42.13
CA SER A 11 -19.22 -5.19 40.91
C SER A 11 -19.70 -3.75 40.89
N LEU A 12 -19.05 -2.94 40.05
CA LEU A 12 -19.79 -2.16 39.05
C LEU A 12 -18.92 -2.00 37.79
N ILE A 13 -19.07 -2.95 36.87
CA ILE A 13 -18.72 -2.76 35.47
C ILE A 13 -19.76 -1.79 34.90
N LEU A 14 -19.33 -0.57 34.58
CA LEU A 14 -20.03 0.30 33.64
C LEU A 14 -19.17 0.43 32.39
N THR A 15 -19.22 -0.61 31.57
CA THR A 15 -18.98 -0.50 30.14
C THR A 15 -20.20 0.18 29.51
N VAL A 16 -20.14 1.49 29.34
CA VAL A 16 -20.94 2.20 28.33
C VAL A 16 -20.05 3.28 27.72
N GLY A 17 -19.65 3.01 26.48
CA GLY A 17 -18.82 3.88 25.65
C GLY A 17 -18.70 3.27 24.26
N CYS A 18 -19.86 3.01 23.66
CA CYS A 18 -20.05 2.63 22.27
C CYS A 18 -19.75 3.85 21.38
N GLY A 19 -19.22 3.62 20.18
CA GLY A 19 -19.17 4.63 19.12
C GLY A 19 -17.79 4.81 18.52
N GLY A 20 -17.37 3.82 17.75
CA GLY A 20 -16.45 4.07 16.65
C GLY A 20 -17.22 4.69 15.51
N GLU A 21 -16.74 5.82 15.02
CA GLU A 21 -17.05 6.35 13.69
C GLU A 21 -15.79 7.07 13.20
N LYS A 22 -15.05 6.30 12.39
CA LYS A 22 -14.32 6.70 11.18
C LYS A 22 -13.95 8.18 11.12
N GLU A 23 -12.66 8.46 11.26
CA GLU A 23 -12.08 9.66 10.67
C GLU A 23 -12.24 9.54 9.16
N ASP A 24 -13.26 10.20 8.62
CA ASP A 24 -13.36 10.51 7.21
C ASP A 24 -12.20 11.46 6.86
N ALA A 25 -11.04 10.86 6.54
CA ALA A 25 -9.99 11.51 5.80
C ALA A 25 -10.56 11.85 4.42
N LYS A 26 -11.20 13.02 4.38
CA LYS A 26 -11.65 13.71 3.19
C LYS A 26 -10.45 13.86 2.26
N THR A 27 -10.33 12.94 1.30
CA THR A 27 -9.53 13.13 0.09
C THR A 27 -10.04 14.41 -0.56
N THR A 28 -9.30 15.48 -0.30
CA THR A 28 -9.51 16.75 -0.96
C THR A 28 -8.76 16.60 -2.28
N GLU A 29 -9.45 16.12 -3.31
CA GLU A 29 -9.03 16.36 -4.68
C GLU A 29 -9.12 17.88 -4.91
N SER A 30 -8.01 18.57 -4.67
CA SER A 30 -7.82 19.92 -5.18
C SER A 30 -7.24 19.80 -6.58
N ALA A 31 -8.08 20.10 -7.58
CA ALA A 31 -7.60 20.46 -8.90
C ALA A 31 -6.62 21.64 -8.80
N GLY A 32 -5.56 21.59 -9.61
CA GLY A 32 -4.73 22.74 -9.95
C GLY A 32 -3.37 22.79 -9.25
N ASN A 33 -2.36 22.19 -9.88
CA ASN A 33 -1.23 22.94 -10.47
C ASN A 33 -0.23 21.96 -11.08
N ALA A 34 0.25 22.28 -12.29
CA ALA A 34 1.31 21.56 -12.99
C ALA A 34 2.62 21.59 -12.18
N THR A 35 2.74 20.67 -11.24
CA THR A 35 3.97 20.23 -10.61
C THR A 35 4.34 18.92 -11.30
N ILE A 36 5.62 18.65 -11.50
CA ILE A 36 6.08 17.30 -11.86
C ILE A 36 5.60 16.37 -10.74
N ILE A 37 4.43 15.75 -10.93
CA ILE A 37 3.87 14.79 -9.98
C ILE A 37 4.84 13.63 -10.03
N ALA A 38 5.66 13.47 -8.99
CA ALA A 38 6.42 12.26 -8.80
C ALA A 38 5.39 11.12 -8.73
N GLU A 39 5.38 10.27 -9.74
CA GLU A 39 4.44 9.16 -9.79
C GLU A 39 4.73 8.23 -8.60
N GLY A 40 3.69 7.92 -7.83
CA GLY A 40 3.75 7.09 -6.63
C GLY A 40 3.06 5.75 -6.85
N PRO A 41 3.04 4.88 -5.82
CA PRO A 41 2.44 3.56 -5.93
C PRO A 41 0.92 3.64 -6.12
N LEU A 42 0.39 2.64 -6.80
CA LEU A 42 -1.03 2.52 -7.18
C LEU A 42 -1.76 1.55 -6.23
N PRO A 43 -3.01 1.83 -5.86
CA PRO A 43 -3.86 0.82 -5.21
C PRO A 43 -4.16 -0.32 -6.20
N LEU A 44 -4.50 -1.50 -5.67
CA LEU A 44 -4.95 -2.61 -6.52
C LEU A 44 -6.40 -2.37 -6.97
N PRO A 45 -6.84 -2.96 -8.10
CA PRO A 45 -8.24 -2.89 -8.54
C PRO A 45 -9.22 -3.42 -7.50
N GLU A 46 -10.45 -2.92 -7.52
CA GLU A 46 -11.53 -3.45 -6.67
C GLU A 46 -11.76 -4.95 -6.93
N GLY A 47 -11.97 -5.72 -5.87
CA GLY A 47 -12.15 -7.17 -5.97
C GLY A 47 -10.86 -7.99 -6.13
N SER A 48 -9.69 -7.34 -6.04
CA SER A 48 -8.40 -8.03 -5.93
C SER A 48 -8.34 -8.93 -4.69
N ASN A 49 -7.38 -9.88 -4.69
CA ASN A 49 -7.10 -10.71 -3.52
C ASN A 49 -6.88 -9.84 -2.25
N ALA A 50 -7.50 -10.24 -1.13
CA ALA A 50 -7.54 -9.42 0.08
C ALA A 50 -6.16 -9.32 0.75
N GLU A 51 -5.41 -10.42 0.78
CA GLU A 51 -4.05 -10.48 1.29
C GLU A 51 -3.11 -9.62 0.42
N ALA A 52 -3.23 -9.71 -0.91
CA ALA A 52 -2.51 -8.87 -1.84
C ALA A 52 -2.79 -7.39 -1.61
N ASN A 53 -4.06 -7.03 -1.42
CA ASN A 53 -4.46 -5.65 -1.15
C ASN A 53 -3.89 -5.15 0.18
N GLY A 54 -3.95 -5.96 1.24
CA GLY A 54 -3.38 -5.60 2.54
C GLY A 54 -1.87 -5.37 2.47
N HIS A 55 -1.13 -6.25 1.80
CA HIS A 55 0.29 -6.05 1.56
C HIS A 55 0.56 -4.78 0.72
N ASN A 56 -0.24 -4.53 -0.32
CA ASN A 56 -0.08 -3.36 -1.16
C ASN A 56 -0.34 -2.04 -0.42
N GLU A 57 -1.35 -1.99 0.45
CA GLU A 57 -1.68 -0.81 1.27
C GLU A 57 -0.54 -0.47 2.25
N GLU A 58 0.03 -1.47 2.92
CA GLU A 58 1.20 -1.29 3.79
C GLU A 58 2.42 -0.83 2.99
N GLY A 59 2.63 -1.40 1.79
CA GLY A 59 3.69 -0.96 0.88
C GLY A 59 3.54 0.51 0.46
N ILE A 60 2.32 0.94 0.14
CA ILE A 60 2.00 2.34 -0.18
C ILE A 60 2.32 3.24 1.02
N SER A 61 1.96 2.82 2.23
CA SER A 61 2.23 3.55 3.47
C SER A 61 3.73 3.78 3.65
N HIS A 62 4.52 2.71 3.63
CA HIS A 62 5.97 2.78 3.76
C HIS A 62 6.66 3.56 2.63
N TYR A 63 6.17 3.47 1.39
CA TYR A 63 6.70 4.26 0.28
C TYR A 63 6.54 5.77 0.53
N LYS A 64 5.37 6.20 1.03
CA LYS A 64 5.09 7.60 1.37
C LYS A 64 6.00 8.13 2.48
N GLU A 65 6.43 7.26 3.39
CA GLU A 65 7.41 7.57 4.44
C GLU A 65 8.87 7.59 3.93
N GLY A 66 9.13 7.14 2.70
CA GLY A 66 10.48 7.00 2.15
C GLY A 66 11.19 5.69 2.53
N HIS A 67 10.48 4.76 3.18
CA HIS A 67 10.98 3.43 3.54
C HIS A 67 10.90 2.47 2.34
N TYR A 68 11.61 2.80 1.25
CA TYR A 68 11.46 2.12 -0.05
C TYR A 68 11.83 0.64 -0.02
N ASP A 69 12.78 0.24 0.83
CA ASP A 69 13.17 -1.16 1.01
C ASP A 69 12.09 -1.98 1.72
N VAL A 70 11.38 -1.36 2.66
CA VAL A 70 10.23 -1.97 3.36
C VAL A 70 9.03 -2.02 2.42
N ALA A 71 8.75 -0.94 1.69
CA ALA A 71 7.70 -0.88 0.69
C ALA A 71 7.86 -1.99 -0.36
N LEU A 72 9.08 -2.17 -0.87
CA LEU A 72 9.40 -3.23 -1.84
C LEU A 72 9.04 -4.63 -1.30
N LYS A 73 9.37 -4.94 -0.04
CA LYS A 73 9.03 -6.25 0.56
C LYS A 73 7.52 -6.47 0.58
N HIS A 74 6.76 -5.45 0.94
CA HIS A 74 5.31 -5.52 0.94
C HIS A 74 4.75 -5.70 -0.47
N PHE A 75 5.26 -4.96 -1.46
CA PHE A 75 4.83 -5.14 -2.85
C PHE A 75 5.18 -6.53 -3.41
N GLN A 76 6.34 -7.08 -3.05
CA GLN A 76 6.70 -8.47 -3.38
C GLN A 76 5.76 -9.50 -2.75
N GLN A 77 5.30 -9.26 -1.52
CA GLN A 77 4.27 -10.10 -0.90
C GLN A 77 2.94 -9.97 -1.63
N ALA A 78 2.53 -8.77 -2.03
CA ALA A 78 1.33 -8.58 -2.84
C ALA A 78 1.41 -9.31 -4.20
N ALA A 79 2.57 -9.25 -4.86
CA ALA A 79 2.81 -9.99 -6.11
C ALA A 79 2.86 -11.51 -5.91
N ALA A 80 3.31 -12.00 -4.74
CA ALA A 80 3.29 -13.43 -4.42
C ALA A 80 1.85 -13.96 -4.30
N GLU A 81 0.91 -13.12 -3.86
CA GLU A 81 -0.51 -13.45 -3.79
C GLU A 81 -1.20 -13.31 -5.17
N ASP A 82 -0.92 -12.24 -5.92
CA ASP A 82 -1.44 -12.05 -7.27
C ASP A 82 -0.47 -11.27 -8.20
N SER A 83 0.34 -12.02 -8.95
CA SER A 83 1.26 -11.47 -9.96
C SER A 83 0.60 -11.21 -11.33
N SER A 84 -0.72 -11.30 -11.43
CA SER A 84 -1.44 -11.04 -12.69
C SER A 84 -1.73 -9.55 -12.90
N LEU A 85 -1.72 -8.77 -11.82
CA LEU A 85 -2.01 -7.34 -11.81
C LEU A 85 -0.82 -6.50 -12.28
N GLY A 86 -1.07 -5.47 -13.08
CA GLY A 86 -0.01 -4.55 -13.49
C GLY A 86 0.50 -3.69 -12.33
N GLU A 87 -0.38 -3.38 -11.38
CA GLU A 87 -0.14 -2.49 -10.25
C GLU A 87 0.91 -3.03 -9.28
N VAL A 88 0.92 -4.34 -9.01
CA VAL A 88 1.93 -4.94 -8.13
C VAL A 88 3.33 -4.80 -8.73
N HIS A 89 3.47 -5.05 -10.03
CA HIS A 89 4.75 -4.89 -10.72
C HIS A 89 5.15 -3.42 -10.83
N TYR A 90 4.20 -2.53 -11.06
CA TYR A 90 4.45 -1.09 -11.08
C TYR A 90 5.00 -0.60 -9.73
N ASN A 91 4.39 -1.06 -8.63
CA ASN A 91 4.76 -0.66 -7.27
C ASN A 91 6.12 -1.20 -6.83
N GLU A 92 6.45 -2.44 -7.21
CA GLU A 92 7.80 -2.97 -7.07
C GLU A 92 8.81 -2.13 -7.88
N ALA A 93 8.49 -1.82 -9.13
CA ALA A 93 9.38 -1.09 -10.03
C ALA A 93 9.73 0.32 -9.53
N ILE A 94 8.74 1.10 -9.08
CA ILE A 94 9.02 2.44 -8.54
C ILE A 94 9.82 2.38 -7.23
N SER A 95 9.65 1.33 -6.42
CA SER A 95 10.42 1.15 -5.19
C SER A 95 11.86 0.78 -5.50
N LEU A 96 12.07 -0.10 -6.49
CA LEU A 96 13.38 -0.45 -7.02
C LEU A 96 14.10 0.77 -7.63
N ASP A 97 13.38 1.62 -8.38
CA ASP A 97 13.94 2.87 -8.91
C ASP A 97 14.40 3.81 -7.79
N LYS A 98 13.58 4.01 -6.76
CA LYS A 98 13.95 4.81 -5.58
C LYS A 98 15.16 4.26 -4.83
N LEU A 99 15.38 2.96 -4.89
CA LEU A 99 16.55 2.28 -4.32
C LEU A 99 17.78 2.30 -5.25
N GLY A 100 17.68 2.91 -6.44
CA GLY A 100 18.76 2.98 -7.44
C GLY A 100 18.96 1.67 -8.21
N LYS A 101 18.05 0.70 -8.08
CA LYS A 101 18.09 -0.61 -8.73
C LYS A 101 17.43 -0.58 -10.10
N HIS A 102 17.90 0.31 -10.97
CA HIS A 102 17.20 0.65 -12.22
C HIS A 102 17.04 -0.53 -13.20
N GLY A 103 17.97 -1.50 -13.19
CA GLY A 103 17.85 -2.72 -14.01
C GLY A 103 16.65 -3.58 -13.61
N GLU A 104 16.54 -3.91 -12.32
CA GLU A 104 15.39 -4.63 -11.76
C GLU A 104 14.09 -3.82 -11.97
N ALA A 105 14.15 -2.49 -11.76
CA ALA A 105 12.99 -1.62 -12.02
C ALA A 105 12.51 -1.70 -13.47
N THR A 106 13.41 -1.68 -14.46
CA THR A 106 13.05 -1.83 -15.88
C THR A 106 12.35 -3.16 -16.18
N GLU A 107 12.78 -4.26 -15.56
CA GLU A 107 12.12 -5.56 -15.73
C GLU A 107 10.68 -5.52 -15.20
N HIS A 108 10.47 -4.98 -14.00
CA HIS A 108 9.14 -4.86 -13.41
C HIS A 108 8.26 -3.84 -14.12
N PHE A 109 8.80 -2.73 -14.63
CA PHE A 109 8.05 -1.78 -15.45
C PHE A 109 7.56 -2.40 -16.77
N LYS A 110 8.34 -3.28 -17.40
CA LYS A 110 7.88 -4.02 -18.58
C LYS A 110 6.73 -4.96 -18.25
N MET A 111 6.83 -5.71 -17.14
CA MET A 111 5.75 -6.57 -16.68
C MET A 111 4.50 -5.77 -16.34
N ALA A 112 4.64 -4.61 -15.68
CA ALA A 112 3.54 -3.71 -15.39
C ALA A 112 2.84 -3.24 -16.68
N GLN A 113 3.60 -2.83 -17.69
CA GLN A 113 3.05 -2.41 -18.99
C GLN A 113 2.30 -3.55 -19.69
N GLU A 114 2.85 -4.76 -19.70
CA GLU A 114 2.22 -5.95 -20.29
C GLU A 114 0.90 -6.30 -19.59
N LYS A 115 0.89 -6.22 -18.25
CA LYS A 115 -0.23 -6.60 -17.39
C LYS A 115 -1.17 -5.45 -17.04
N ALA A 116 -0.98 -4.27 -17.64
CA ALA A 116 -1.73 -3.07 -17.29
C ALA A 116 -3.25 -3.23 -17.49
N ASN A 117 -3.69 -4.14 -18.36
CA ASN A 117 -5.11 -4.40 -18.63
C ASN A 117 -5.92 -3.11 -18.95
N GLY A 118 -5.30 -2.18 -19.69
CA GLY A 118 -5.89 -0.89 -20.03
C GLY A 118 -5.82 0.18 -18.94
N ASN A 119 -5.15 -0.09 -17.80
CA ASN A 119 -4.87 0.90 -16.78
C ASN A 119 -3.95 2.00 -17.33
N LYS A 120 -4.54 3.16 -17.61
CA LYS A 120 -3.83 4.31 -18.18
C LYS A 120 -2.78 4.89 -17.23
N SER A 121 -2.97 4.78 -15.92
CA SER A 121 -1.99 5.26 -14.94
C SER A 121 -0.66 4.52 -15.09
N ILE A 122 -0.68 3.26 -15.51
CA ILE A 122 0.52 2.48 -15.82
C ILE A 122 1.01 2.80 -17.25
N LEU A 123 0.12 2.74 -18.24
CA LEU A 123 0.52 2.88 -19.66
C LEU A 123 1.05 4.27 -20.02
N GLU A 124 0.60 5.31 -19.32
CA GLU A 124 1.00 6.70 -19.54
C GLU A 124 2.01 7.20 -18.48
N SER A 125 2.45 6.31 -17.57
CA SER A 125 3.42 6.65 -16.52
C SER A 125 4.74 7.10 -17.13
N LYS A 126 5.16 8.32 -16.81
CA LYS A 126 6.43 8.88 -17.28
C LYS A 126 7.63 8.11 -16.76
N ILE A 127 7.60 7.68 -15.49
CA ILE A 127 8.72 6.91 -14.92
C ILE A 127 8.85 5.57 -15.63
N LEU A 128 7.73 4.85 -15.80
CA LEU A 128 7.70 3.60 -16.54
C LEU A 128 8.24 3.78 -17.96
N LEU A 129 7.71 4.76 -18.70
CA LEU A 129 8.10 5.01 -20.08
C LEU A 129 9.60 5.36 -20.20
N SER A 130 10.16 6.08 -19.24
CA SER A 130 11.60 6.41 -19.21
C SER A 130 12.52 5.20 -19.01
N HIS A 131 12.01 4.12 -18.41
CA HIS A 131 12.76 2.88 -18.20
C HIS A 131 12.68 1.92 -19.39
N VAL A 132 11.62 2.00 -20.20
CA VAL A 132 11.30 0.99 -21.22
C VAL A 132 11.46 1.46 -22.66
N GLN A 133 11.51 2.78 -22.92
CA GLN A 133 11.62 3.37 -24.26
C GLN A 133 13.04 3.81 -24.62
#